data_AF-A0A940ECK0-F1
#
_entry.id   AF-A0A940ECK0-F1
#
_cell.length_a   1.000
_cell.length_b   1.000
_cell.length_c   1.000
_cell.angle_alpha   90.00
_cell.angle_beta   90.00
_cell.angle_gamma   90.00
#
_symmetry.space_group_name_H-M   'P 1'
#
loop_
_entity.id
_entity.type
_entity.pdbx_description
1 polymer ?
#
loop_
_entity_poly.entity_id
_entity_poly.type
_entity_poly.pdbx_seq_one_letter_code
_entity_poly.pdbx_strand_id
1 'polypeptide(L)'
;MRDGPPLAEQLQRFSDADAMARALYENVGGEIRLALPLGLGKPVTLVNALSRAAVIDPRLKLSIFTALTLQRPAPGSDIERRFLDPAVDRLFGRYPALHYAEMIKAGGLPDNIEVSEFFFQAGNWVDNAYAQRHYISANYTHARDVLIAQRPNVLAQLLARDGDRFSLSCNTDISSDLFELRRKGEMDFVAVGEVNKALPFMQGPAELKQEAVQMLLDPAEPFELFSLPRRPVSDIQHAIGLHVARLVPDGGTLQIGIGAIGDAVANALLARDRGALDPLWSDAPMPLTGEETAPFDIGLYGVTEMLVGGMLALFEQGVIRREVAGAAIHAGFFVDARDMYERLRAMPPGQRAKIAMMPVSFTNALYGDEAAKRAARCHARFVNGCMQVSLLGDAMSDAAKPGQMVSGVGGQFNFVEQAFALEDGRAILTLPATRYSKGKVTSNLVWQLPVTTVPRHMRDIVVTEYGAAHLRGENDEEVIRRLIAIADSRFQDALLKEARNAGKISPSYKVPPAQRTNTPQAIASWLAPYRGSILPGFPLGTDFTAIEKCLLPALSVLRKAEGNTRALIALILASVMNPPSPAEGEAMERMGFEPAPRIAEPLQARALRGALRTCRRSAV
;
A
#
# COMPACT_ATOMS: atom_id res chain seq x y z
N MET A 1 6.19 20.94 35.63
CA MET A 1 4.92 20.19 35.78
C MET A 1 3.83 21.22 35.99
N ARG A 2 3.01 21.47 34.98
CA ARG A 2 1.67 22.03 35.20
C ARG A 2 0.77 20.83 35.10
N ASP A 3 0.04 20.52 36.18
CA ASP A 3 -1.02 19.53 36.15
C ASP A 3 -1.98 19.94 35.03
N GLY A 4 -2.05 19.12 33.99
CA GLY A 4 -3.07 19.27 32.95
C GLY A 4 -4.47 19.17 33.58
N PRO A 5 -5.51 19.72 32.95
CA PRO A 5 -6.87 19.48 33.39
C PRO A 5 -7.09 17.98 33.63
N PRO A 6 -7.74 17.58 34.74
CA PRO A 6 -8.07 16.19 34.99
C PRO A 6 -8.83 15.60 33.79
N LEU A 7 -8.68 14.29 33.55
CA LEU A 7 -9.54 13.54 32.63
C LEU A 7 -10.98 14.02 32.82
N ALA A 8 -11.62 14.54 31.76
CA ALA A 8 -12.92 15.18 31.87
C ALA A 8 -13.90 14.26 32.64
N GLU A 9 -14.54 14.79 33.68
CA GLU A 9 -15.49 14.03 34.52
C GLU A 9 -16.69 13.49 33.72
N GLN A 10 -16.95 14.03 32.52
CA GLN A 10 -18.03 13.57 31.66
C GLN A 10 -17.71 13.75 30.16
N LEU A 11 -17.97 12.69 29.37
CA LEU A 11 -17.88 12.72 27.90
C LEU A 11 -18.95 13.65 27.32
N GLN A 12 -18.53 14.64 26.53
CA GLN A 12 -19.46 15.51 25.79
C GLN A 12 -19.85 14.85 24.46
N ARG A 13 -21.15 14.78 24.17
CA ARG A 13 -21.68 14.14 22.96
C ARG A 13 -22.29 15.18 22.02
N PHE A 14 -21.99 15.04 20.75
CA PHE A 14 -22.45 15.91 19.68
C PHE A 14 -23.05 15.07 18.55
N SER A 15 -24.12 15.56 17.93
CA SER A 15 -24.66 15.03 16.68
C SER A 15 -24.33 15.91 15.48
N ASP A 16 -23.91 17.16 15.73
CA ASP A 16 -23.56 18.16 14.72
C ASP A 16 -22.04 18.47 14.77
N ALA A 17 -21.38 18.29 13.63
CA ALA A 17 -19.93 18.45 13.54
C ALA A 17 -19.51 19.92 13.66
N ASP A 18 -20.31 20.87 13.17
CA ASP A 18 -19.99 22.29 13.25
C ASP A 18 -20.13 22.82 14.69
N ALA A 19 -21.11 22.33 15.45
CA ALA A 19 -21.25 22.59 16.89
C ALA A 19 -20.07 22.03 17.68
N MET A 20 -19.67 20.79 17.40
CA MET A 20 -18.50 20.19 18.03
C MET A 20 -17.20 20.94 17.69
N ALA A 21 -17.03 21.37 16.43
CA ALA A 21 -15.88 22.15 15.99
C ALA A 21 -15.78 23.48 16.73
N ARG A 22 -16.88 24.23 16.86
CA ARG A 22 -16.93 25.48 17.65
C ARG A 22 -16.55 25.26 19.11
N ALA A 23 -17.19 24.28 19.76
CA ALA A 23 -16.89 23.94 21.15
C ALA A 23 -15.42 23.52 21.34
N LEU A 24 -14.83 22.82 20.36
CA LEU A 24 -13.43 22.42 20.43
C LEU A 24 -12.48 23.62 20.31
N TYR A 25 -12.71 24.54 19.37
CA TYR A 25 -11.93 25.78 19.28
C TYR A 25 -12.04 26.62 20.55
N GLU A 26 -13.23 26.74 21.13
CA GLU A 26 -13.44 27.43 22.41
C GLU A 26 -12.64 26.77 23.54
N ASN A 27 -12.67 25.44 23.62
CA ASN A 27 -11.97 24.66 24.65
C ASN A 27 -10.44 24.85 24.59
N VAL A 28 -9.85 24.95 23.39
CA VAL A 28 -8.39 25.10 23.24
C VAL A 28 -7.93 26.55 23.03
N GLY A 29 -8.82 27.52 23.15
CA GLY A 29 -8.47 28.95 23.02
C GLY A 29 -8.18 29.41 21.59
N GLY A 30 -8.83 28.81 20.59
CA GLY A 30 -8.81 29.25 19.19
C GLY A 30 -7.66 28.72 18.34
N GLU A 31 -6.70 27.99 18.91
CA GLU A 31 -5.60 27.37 18.16
C GLU A 31 -5.62 25.85 18.33
N ILE A 32 -5.85 25.14 17.22
CA ILE A 32 -5.80 23.68 17.17
C ILE A 32 -4.52 23.24 16.47
N ARG A 33 -3.71 22.45 17.17
CA ARG A 33 -2.63 21.63 16.63
C ARG A 33 -3.11 20.18 16.65
N LEU A 34 -3.67 19.77 15.52
CA LEU A 34 -4.40 18.54 15.33
C LEU A 34 -3.47 17.39 14.94
N ALA A 35 -3.42 16.37 15.79
CA ALA A 35 -2.92 15.05 15.44
C ALA A 35 -4.03 14.25 14.74
N LEU A 36 -3.76 13.76 13.53
CA LEU A 36 -4.65 12.86 12.80
C LEU A 36 -3.95 11.55 12.44
N PRO A 37 -4.64 10.40 12.56
CA PRO A 37 -4.10 9.10 12.17
C PRO A 37 -3.79 9.03 10.67
N LEU A 38 -2.89 8.12 10.28
CA LEU A 38 -2.57 7.86 8.88
C LEU A 38 -3.75 7.20 8.14
N GLY A 39 -3.93 7.48 6.84
CA GLY A 39 -4.87 6.72 6.01
C GLY A 39 -6.31 6.73 6.52
N LEU A 40 -6.89 5.54 6.66
CA LEU A 40 -8.20 5.31 7.26
C LEU A 40 -8.11 5.48 8.79
N GLY A 41 -9.14 6.05 9.40
CA GLY A 41 -9.14 6.39 10.83
C GLY A 41 -9.32 7.87 11.11
N LYS A 42 -9.31 8.74 10.08
CA LYS A 42 -9.60 10.17 10.24
C LYS A 42 -11.11 10.41 10.45
N PRO A 43 -11.52 11.21 11.45
CA PRO A 43 -12.91 11.64 11.61
C PRO A 43 -13.25 12.73 10.59
N VAL A 44 -13.52 12.34 9.34
CA VAL A 44 -13.62 13.24 8.18
C VAL A 44 -14.66 14.34 8.37
N THR A 45 -15.82 14.01 8.97
CA THR A 45 -16.90 14.97 9.17
C THR A 45 -16.47 16.08 10.13
N LEU A 46 -15.82 15.70 11.24
CA LEU A 46 -15.27 16.65 12.20
C LEU A 46 -14.12 17.48 11.61
N VAL A 47 -13.17 16.84 10.91
CA VAL A 47 -12.03 17.55 10.31
C VAL A 47 -12.49 18.58 9.28
N ASN A 48 -13.52 18.25 8.49
CA ASN A 48 -14.11 19.19 7.55
C ASN A 48 -14.78 20.36 8.25
N ALA A 49 -15.49 20.13 9.37
CA ALA A 49 -16.08 21.19 10.18
C ALA A 49 -15.02 22.11 10.80
N LEU A 50 -13.93 21.55 11.34
CA LEU A 50 -12.80 22.33 11.87
C LEU A 50 -12.16 23.22 10.80
N SER A 51 -11.96 22.66 9.60
CA SER A 51 -11.39 23.39 8.47
C SER A 51 -12.33 24.51 8.01
N ARG A 52 -13.64 24.25 7.88
CA ARG A 52 -14.63 25.28 7.52
C ARG A 52 -14.69 26.41 8.55
N ALA A 53 -14.67 26.08 9.84
CA ALA A 53 -14.69 27.09 10.90
C ALA A 53 -13.46 28.03 10.81
N ALA A 54 -12.26 27.49 10.57
CA ALA A 54 -11.05 28.31 10.38
C ALA A 54 -11.08 29.14 9.09
N VAL A 55 -11.73 28.67 8.02
CA VAL A 55 -11.95 29.49 6.81
C VAL A 55 -12.90 30.66 7.10
N ILE A 56 -13.97 30.43 7.86
CA ILE A 56 -14.98 31.45 8.18
C ILE A 56 -14.43 32.51 9.14
N ASP A 57 -13.64 32.09 10.14
CA ASP A 57 -13.03 32.98 11.13
C ASP A 57 -11.50 32.90 11.10
N PRO A 58 -10.82 33.83 10.40
CA PRO A 58 -9.36 33.86 10.29
C PRO A 58 -8.60 34.01 11.62
N ARG A 59 -9.29 34.31 12.72
CA ARG A 59 -8.69 34.34 14.07
C ARG A 59 -8.42 32.93 14.61
N LEU A 60 -9.16 31.93 14.11
CA LEU A 60 -8.94 30.53 14.47
C LEU A 60 -7.75 29.99 13.69
N LYS A 61 -6.88 29.23 14.36
CA LYS A 61 -5.71 28.61 13.75
C LYS A 61 -5.84 27.09 13.74
N LEU A 62 -5.49 26.47 12.62
CA LEU A 62 -5.57 25.02 12.46
C LEU A 62 -4.28 24.50 11.83
N SER A 63 -3.43 23.85 12.63
CA SER A 63 -2.29 23.09 12.15
C SER A 63 -2.63 21.60 12.17
N ILE A 64 -2.47 20.90 11.06
CA ILE A 64 -2.79 19.47 10.91
C ILE A 64 -1.50 18.71 10.64
N PHE A 65 -1.20 17.73 11.50
CA PHE A 65 -0.19 16.72 11.23
C PHE A 65 -0.87 15.39 10.88
N THR A 66 -0.55 14.85 9.71
CA THR A 66 -1.12 13.57 9.28
C THR A 66 -0.25 12.82 8.27
N ALA A 67 -0.83 11.78 7.67
CA ALA A 67 -0.26 11.06 6.54
C ALA A 67 -1.36 10.33 5.76
N LEU A 68 -1.04 10.00 4.51
CA LEU A 68 -1.87 9.26 3.58
C LEU A 68 -3.28 9.84 3.53
N THR A 69 -3.40 11.11 3.13
CA THR A 69 -4.69 11.75 2.87
C THR A 69 -5.42 11.02 1.75
N LEU A 70 -6.39 10.17 2.13
CA LEU A 70 -7.15 9.33 1.22
C LEU A 70 -8.06 10.19 0.34
N GLN A 71 -7.90 10.05 -0.98
CA GLN A 71 -8.72 10.72 -1.97
C GLN A 71 -9.24 9.71 -2.98
N ARG A 72 -10.54 9.85 -3.30
CA ARG A 72 -11.16 9.14 -4.41
C ARG A 72 -10.51 9.61 -5.72
N PRO A 73 -10.29 8.72 -6.70
CA PRO A 73 -9.68 9.12 -7.96
C PRO A 73 -10.59 10.10 -8.70
N ALA A 74 -10.00 11.14 -9.30
CA ALA A 74 -10.66 11.99 -10.27
C ALA A 74 -10.28 11.49 -11.68
N PRO A 75 -11.24 11.28 -12.59
CA PRO A 75 -10.94 10.80 -13.93
C PRO A 75 -10.15 11.84 -14.73
N GLY A 76 -9.05 11.40 -15.36
CA GLY A 76 -8.18 12.26 -16.18
C GLY A 76 -8.56 12.32 -17.66
N SER A 77 -9.39 11.39 -18.14
CA SER A 77 -9.89 11.33 -19.53
C SER A 77 -11.37 10.94 -19.59
N ASP A 78 -12.01 11.13 -20.75
CA ASP A 78 -13.41 10.71 -20.98
C ASP A 78 -13.59 9.20 -20.82
N ILE A 79 -12.60 8.40 -21.24
CA ILE A 79 -12.65 6.94 -21.09
C ILE A 79 -12.53 6.54 -19.63
N GLU A 80 -11.62 7.15 -18.88
CA GLU A 80 -11.51 6.91 -17.44
C GLU A 80 -12.80 7.32 -16.71
N ARG A 81 -13.39 8.45 -17.10
CA ARG A 81 -14.68 8.91 -16.57
C ARG A 81 -15.79 7.88 -16.81
N ARG A 82 -15.95 7.41 -18.04
CA ARG A 82 -16.95 6.38 -18.41
C ARG A 82 -16.78 5.08 -17.62
N PHE A 83 -15.54 4.69 -17.31
CA PHE A 83 -15.28 3.52 -16.49
C PHE A 83 -15.60 3.78 -15.01
N LEU A 84 -15.08 4.88 -14.46
CA LEU A 84 -15.12 5.19 -13.03
C LEU A 84 -16.49 5.67 -12.56
N ASP A 85 -17.14 6.62 -13.24
CA ASP A 85 -18.35 7.28 -12.73
C ASP A 85 -19.46 6.30 -12.31
N PRO A 86 -19.77 5.22 -13.06
CA PRO A 86 -20.82 4.28 -12.66
C PRO A 86 -20.40 3.32 -11.53
N ALA A 87 -19.11 3.24 -11.20
CA ALA A 87 -18.55 2.30 -10.22
C ALA A 87 -17.84 2.97 -9.04
N VAL A 88 -17.63 4.28 -9.07
CA VAL A 88 -16.73 4.97 -8.12
C VAL A 88 -17.20 4.85 -6.68
N ASP A 89 -18.51 4.94 -6.42
CA ASP A 89 -19.07 4.75 -5.07
C ASP A 89 -18.93 3.31 -4.60
N ARG A 90 -19.14 2.33 -5.50
CA ARG A 90 -19.00 0.92 -5.19
C ARG A 90 -17.55 0.52 -4.92
N LEU A 91 -16.60 1.04 -5.72
CA LEU A 91 -15.18 0.69 -5.64
C LEU A 91 -14.45 1.42 -4.51
N PHE A 92 -14.79 2.68 -4.24
CA PHE A 92 -14.06 3.53 -3.30
C PHE A 92 -14.87 3.93 -2.06
N GLY A 93 -16.16 3.61 -2.02
CA GLY A 93 -17.10 4.13 -1.04
C GLY A 93 -17.54 5.55 -1.35
N ARG A 94 -18.71 5.92 -0.81
CA ARG A 94 -19.13 7.32 -0.65
C ARG A 94 -18.33 8.02 0.46
N TYR A 95 -17.00 7.90 0.38
CA TYR A 95 -16.05 8.50 1.30
C TYR A 95 -15.92 10.00 0.98
N PRO A 96 -16.19 10.90 1.94
CA PRO A 96 -16.10 12.34 1.71
C PRO A 96 -14.66 12.77 1.46
N ALA A 97 -14.47 13.76 0.60
CA ALA A 97 -13.18 14.42 0.48
C ALA A 97 -12.88 15.23 1.75
N LEU A 98 -11.60 15.31 2.11
CA LEU A 98 -11.14 16.20 3.17
C LEU A 98 -11.08 17.62 2.63
N HIS A 99 -11.76 18.55 3.30
CA HIS A 99 -11.92 19.94 2.86
C HIS A 99 -10.57 20.65 2.70
N TYR A 100 -9.62 20.41 3.60
CA TYR A 100 -8.26 20.95 3.46
C TYR A 100 -7.56 20.43 2.20
N ALA A 101 -7.79 19.17 1.82
CA ALA A 101 -7.14 18.56 0.66
C ALA A 101 -7.68 19.16 -0.64
N GLU A 102 -8.99 19.44 -0.69
CA GLU A 102 -9.61 20.17 -1.80
C GLU A 102 -9.04 21.59 -1.93
N MET A 103 -8.88 22.31 -0.81
CA MET A 103 -8.27 23.64 -0.81
C MET A 103 -6.79 23.62 -1.25
N ILE A 104 -6.00 22.65 -0.79
CA ILE A 104 -4.60 22.47 -1.25
C ILE A 104 -4.55 22.22 -2.75
N LYS A 105 -5.43 21.37 -3.27
CA LYS A 105 -5.52 21.07 -4.70
C LYS A 105 -5.93 22.29 -5.53
N ALA A 106 -6.82 23.11 -5.00
CA ALA A 106 -7.27 24.35 -5.63
C ALA A 106 -6.30 25.53 -5.45
N GLY A 107 -5.26 25.39 -4.62
CA GLY A 107 -4.32 26.48 -4.30
C GLY A 107 -4.94 27.57 -3.41
N GLY A 108 -6.01 27.25 -2.67
CA GLY A 108 -6.80 28.19 -1.88
C GLY A 108 -6.76 27.95 -0.37
N LEU A 109 -5.73 27.26 0.15
CA LEU A 109 -5.59 27.05 1.59
C LEU A 109 -5.20 28.38 2.28
N PRO A 110 -5.99 28.90 3.24
CA PRO A 110 -5.69 30.15 3.95
C PRO A 110 -4.46 30.06 4.85
N ASP A 111 -3.80 31.19 5.12
CA ASP A 111 -2.57 31.25 5.94
C ASP A 111 -2.74 30.80 7.40
N ASN A 112 -3.97 30.83 7.93
CA ASN A 112 -4.30 30.34 9.28
C ASN A 112 -4.54 28.82 9.34
N ILE A 113 -4.43 28.13 8.19
CA ILE A 113 -4.52 26.67 8.10
C ILE A 113 -3.22 26.11 7.53
N GLU A 114 -2.56 25.24 8.31
CA GLU A 114 -1.36 24.54 7.89
C GLU A 114 -1.60 23.03 7.89
N VAL A 115 -1.16 22.33 6.83
CA VAL A 115 -1.25 20.88 6.73
C VAL A 115 0.12 20.33 6.38
N SER A 116 0.66 19.50 7.26
CA SER A 116 1.89 18.77 7.05
C SER A 116 1.62 17.27 6.97
N GLU A 117 2.19 16.61 5.96
CA GLU A 117 2.12 15.15 5.82
C GLU A 117 3.52 14.54 5.78
N PHE A 118 3.71 13.39 6.45
CA PHE A 118 4.97 12.64 6.38
C PHE A 118 4.95 11.48 5.37
N PHE A 119 3.78 11.17 4.81
CA PHE A 119 3.59 10.16 3.77
C PHE A 119 2.44 10.55 2.86
N PHE A 120 2.65 10.64 1.55
CA PHE A 120 1.59 10.94 0.59
C PHE A 120 0.89 9.71 0.03
N GLN A 121 -0.38 9.86 -0.36
CA GLN A 121 -1.00 8.94 -1.31
C GLN A 121 -0.26 9.04 -2.64
N ALA A 122 0.30 7.91 -3.10
CA ALA A 122 1.19 7.87 -4.25
C ALA A 122 0.61 8.59 -5.48
N GLY A 123 1.33 9.60 -5.97
CA GLY A 123 1.00 10.33 -7.19
C GLY A 123 0.09 11.56 -7.01
N ASN A 124 -0.63 11.70 -5.88
CA ASN A 124 -1.61 12.79 -5.72
C ASN A 124 -0.96 14.18 -5.60
N TRP A 125 0.20 14.27 -4.96
CA TRP A 125 0.83 15.54 -4.58
C TRP A 125 2.10 15.87 -5.38
N VAL A 126 2.43 15.08 -6.41
CA VAL A 126 3.70 15.17 -7.17
C VAL A 126 3.93 16.56 -7.78
N ASP A 127 2.86 17.20 -8.27
CA ASP A 127 2.90 18.51 -8.93
C ASP A 127 2.26 19.62 -8.08
N ASN A 128 2.01 19.38 -6.78
CA ASN A 128 1.43 20.38 -5.87
C ASN A 128 2.50 21.06 -5.02
N ALA A 129 2.76 22.35 -5.29
CA ALA A 129 3.84 23.08 -4.63
C ALA A 129 3.63 23.27 -3.12
N TYR A 130 2.39 23.39 -2.63
CA TYR A 130 2.12 23.48 -1.20
C TYR A 130 2.50 22.17 -0.52
N ALA A 131 1.91 21.05 -0.96
CA ALA A 131 2.16 19.74 -0.37
C ALA A 131 3.67 19.41 -0.38
N GLN A 132 4.37 19.62 -1.50
CA GLN A 132 5.82 19.35 -1.58
C GLN A 132 6.66 20.18 -0.61
N ARG A 133 6.26 21.43 -0.28
CA ARG A 133 6.96 22.26 0.72
C ARG A 133 6.66 21.84 2.17
N HIS A 134 5.47 21.30 2.42
CA HIS A 134 5.01 20.87 3.73
C HIS A 134 5.12 19.35 3.94
N TYR A 135 5.96 18.68 3.14
CA TYR A 135 6.31 17.27 3.33
C TYR A 135 7.33 17.10 4.45
N ILE A 136 7.07 16.18 5.37
CA ILE A 136 7.98 15.83 6.47
C ILE A 136 8.67 14.51 6.13
N SER A 137 9.99 14.55 5.94
CA SER A 137 10.78 13.33 5.75
C SER A 137 11.03 12.64 7.10
N ALA A 138 10.19 11.68 7.43
CA ALA A 138 10.34 10.84 8.62
C ALA A 138 9.97 9.38 8.29
N ASN A 139 10.75 8.42 8.79
CA ASN A 139 10.31 7.04 8.86
C ASN A 139 9.24 6.90 9.96
N TYR A 140 8.57 5.74 10.03
CA TYR A 140 7.36 5.61 10.84
C TYR A 140 7.59 5.80 12.34
N THR A 141 8.69 5.26 12.89
CA THR A 141 9.02 5.45 14.31
C THR A 141 9.42 6.90 14.62
N HIS A 142 10.07 7.60 13.69
CA HIS A 142 10.39 9.02 13.85
C HIS A 142 9.18 9.93 13.66
N ALA A 143 8.20 9.55 12.83
CA ALA A 143 6.98 10.33 12.62
C ALA A 143 6.22 10.54 13.93
N ARG A 144 6.22 9.53 14.82
CA ARG A 144 5.72 9.64 16.20
C ARG A 144 6.43 10.76 16.96
N ASP A 145 7.76 10.74 16.98
CA ASP A 145 8.56 11.71 17.75
C ASP A 145 8.45 13.13 17.17
N VAL A 146 8.36 13.26 15.84
CA VAL A 146 8.09 14.53 15.16
C VAL A 146 6.72 15.07 15.56
N LEU A 147 5.67 14.24 15.60
CA LEU A 147 4.35 14.66 16.07
C LEU A 147 4.40 15.13 17.52
N ILE A 148 5.05 14.37 18.42
CA ILE A 148 5.19 14.76 19.82
C ILE A 148 5.88 16.13 19.94
N ALA A 149 6.93 16.38 19.15
CA ALA A 149 7.64 17.65 19.12
C ALA A 149 6.77 18.83 18.65
N GLN A 150 5.74 18.58 17.84
CA GLN A 150 4.75 19.58 17.43
C GLN A 150 3.74 19.93 18.54
N ARG A 151 3.78 19.21 19.68
CA ARG A 151 2.92 19.45 20.86
C ARG A 151 1.43 19.56 20.49
N PRO A 152 0.86 18.51 19.88
CA PRO A 152 -0.56 18.52 19.53
C PRO A 152 -1.38 18.75 20.79
N ASN A 153 -2.37 19.63 20.70
CA ASN A 153 -3.33 19.86 21.79
C ASN A 153 -4.68 19.17 21.53
N VAL A 154 -4.86 18.60 20.34
CA VAL A 154 -6.02 17.78 19.98
C VAL A 154 -5.56 16.52 19.26
N LEU A 155 -6.09 15.37 19.67
CA LEU A 155 -6.01 14.11 18.93
C LEU A 155 -7.40 13.74 18.46
N ALA A 156 -7.61 13.61 17.15
CA ALA A 156 -8.92 13.27 16.58
C ALA A 156 -8.89 11.94 15.83
N GLN A 157 -9.84 11.06 16.15
CA GLN A 157 -9.87 9.69 15.66
C GLN A 157 -11.28 9.24 15.26
N LEU A 158 -11.39 8.43 14.20
CA LEU A 158 -12.57 7.66 13.85
C LEU A 158 -12.61 6.38 14.69
N LEU A 159 -13.72 6.14 15.38
CA LEU A 159 -13.85 5.09 16.39
C LEU A 159 -14.92 4.06 16.01
N ALA A 160 -14.64 2.78 16.28
CA ALA A 160 -15.68 1.77 16.40
C ALA A 160 -16.26 1.82 17.82
N ARG A 161 -17.54 1.43 17.98
CA ARG A 161 -18.24 1.39 19.27
C ARG A 161 -18.89 0.03 19.51
N ASP A 162 -18.78 -0.46 20.74
CA ASP A 162 -19.51 -1.62 21.26
C ASP A 162 -20.00 -1.32 22.68
N GLY A 163 -21.30 -1.02 22.82
CA GLY A 163 -21.84 -0.44 24.06
C GLY A 163 -21.15 0.89 24.40
N ASP A 164 -20.60 0.97 25.62
CA ASP A 164 -19.86 2.14 26.12
C ASP A 164 -18.34 2.07 25.83
N ARG A 165 -17.89 1.04 25.11
CA ARG A 165 -16.47 0.84 24.78
C ARG A 165 -16.18 1.37 23.40
N PHE A 166 -15.00 1.96 23.24
CA PHE A 166 -14.50 2.41 21.95
C PHE A 166 -13.31 1.59 21.50
N SER A 167 -13.08 1.57 20.19
CA SER A 167 -11.89 0.97 19.61
C SER A 167 -11.33 1.89 18.53
N LEU A 168 -10.00 2.08 18.57
CA LEU A 168 -9.20 2.69 17.50
C LEU A 168 -9.31 1.92 16.18
N SER A 169 -9.79 0.67 16.24
CA SER A 169 -10.16 -0.16 15.09
C SER A 169 -9.06 -0.27 14.05
N CYS A 170 -9.22 0.46 12.95
CA CYS A 170 -8.34 0.44 11.79
C CYS A 170 -7.03 1.15 12.00
N ASN A 171 -6.87 1.95 13.05
CA ASN A 171 -5.66 2.69 13.20
C ASN A 171 -5.26 2.97 14.66
N THR A 172 -4.32 2.16 15.14
CA THR A 172 -3.63 2.31 16.43
C THR A 172 -2.27 3.00 16.32
N ASP A 173 -1.85 3.34 15.10
CA ASP A 173 -0.48 3.70 14.69
C ASP A 173 0.32 4.48 15.75
N ILE A 174 0.21 5.80 15.73
CA ILE A 174 0.79 6.76 16.65
C ILE A 174 -0.25 7.08 17.74
N SER A 175 -1.55 6.98 17.43
CA SER A 175 -2.63 7.28 18.38
C SER A 175 -2.50 6.49 19.69
N SER A 176 -2.22 5.18 19.65
CA SER A 176 -2.04 4.39 20.88
C SER A 176 -0.84 4.83 21.71
N ASP A 177 0.28 5.21 21.07
CA ASP A 177 1.45 5.75 21.77
C ASP A 177 1.08 7.07 22.49
N LEU A 178 0.33 7.97 21.84
CA LEU A 178 -0.10 9.23 22.44
C LEU A 178 -1.06 9.03 23.62
N PHE A 179 -2.02 8.11 23.51
CA PHE A 179 -2.91 7.78 24.64
C PHE A 179 -2.13 7.22 25.83
N GLU A 180 -1.10 6.41 25.59
CA GLU A 180 -0.24 5.88 26.63
C GLU A 180 0.59 6.98 27.30
N LEU A 181 1.19 7.89 26.53
CA LEU A 181 1.92 9.05 27.06
C LEU A 181 1.00 9.96 27.89
N ARG A 182 -0.24 10.16 27.44
CA ARG A 182 -1.24 10.90 28.20
C ARG A 182 -1.60 10.23 29.52
N ARG A 183 -1.79 8.90 29.50
CA ARG A 183 -2.07 8.12 30.71
C ARG A 183 -0.95 8.19 31.74
N LYS A 184 0.31 8.33 31.30
CA LYS A 184 1.49 8.55 32.15
C LYS A 184 1.67 9.99 32.62
N GLY A 185 0.86 10.93 32.13
CA GLY A 185 1.01 12.37 32.43
C GLY A 185 2.21 13.02 31.74
N GLU A 186 2.78 12.36 30.72
CA GLU A 186 3.93 12.89 29.95
C GLU A 186 3.47 13.84 28.82
N MET A 187 2.21 13.72 28.41
CA MET A 187 1.56 14.59 27.44
C MET A 187 0.13 14.90 27.89
N ASP A 188 -0.41 16.00 27.39
CA ASP A 188 -1.82 16.32 27.57
C ASP A 188 -2.40 16.90 26.27
N PHE A 189 -3.63 16.50 25.96
CA PHE A 189 -4.38 16.89 24.77
C PHE A 189 -5.87 16.56 24.94
N VAL A 190 -6.73 17.26 24.21
CA VAL A 190 -8.14 16.92 24.09
C VAL A 190 -8.28 15.78 23.08
N ALA A 191 -8.69 14.60 23.53
CA ALA A 191 -8.99 13.47 22.66
C ALA A 191 -10.45 13.55 22.19
N VAL A 192 -10.65 13.53 20.89
CA VAL A 192 -11.97 13.62 20.27
C VAL A 192 -12.21 12.47 19.31
N GLY A 193 -13.46 12.00 19.23
CA GLY A 193 -13.83 10.85 18.43
C GLY A 193 -14.99 11.15 17.47
N GLU A 194 -15.02 10.50 16.32
CA GLU A 194 -16.23 10.34 15.48
C GLU A 194 -16.58 8.86 15.40
N VAL A 195 -17.82 8.47 15.73
CA VAL A 195 -18.24 7.06 15.67
C VAL A 195 -18.61 6.68 14.24
N ASN A 196 -18.11 5.52 13.78
CA ASN A 196 -18.56 4.93 12.53
C ASN A 196 -18.81 3.42 12.68
N LYS A 197 -20.07 3.01 12.57
CA LYS A 197 -20.52 1.62 12.70
C LYS A 197 -19.95 0.66 11.64
N ALA A 198 -19.41 1.18 10.54
CA ALA A 198 -18.77 0.36 9.53
C ALA A 198 -17.35 -0.06 9.93
N LEU A 199 -16.74 0.54 10.96
CA LEU A 199 -15.45 0.08 11.46
C LEU A 199 -15.59 -1.24 12.24
N PRO A 200 -14.71 -2.23 12.04
CA PRO A 200 -14.69 -3.42 12.89
C PRO A 200 -14.17 -3.09 14.28
N PHE A 201 -14.85 -3.58 15.32
CA PHE A 201 -14.36 -3.41 16.68
C PHE A 201 -13.17 -4.35 16.96
N MET A 202 -11.96 -3.78 17.02
CA MET A 202 -10.73 -4.51 17.33
C MET A 202 -10.45 -4.42 18.83
N GLN A 203 -10.32 -5.57 19.50
CA GLN A 203 -10.13 -5.67 20.94
C GLN A 203 -8.65 -5.50 21.31
N GLY A 204 -8.35 -5.50 22.62
CA GLY A 204 -6.99 -5.48 23.12
C GLY A 204 -6.38 -4.09 23.03
N PRO A 205 -5.15 -3.91 22.49
CA PRO A 205 -4.47 -2.61 22.53
C PRO A 205 -5.12 -1.48 21.71
N ALA A 206 -6.10 -1.80 20.85
CA ALA A 206 -6.94 -0.80 20.19
C ALA A 206 -8.10 -0.28 21.05
N GLU A 207 -8.44 -0.98 22.14
CA GLU A 207 -9.61 -0.65 22.96
C GLU A 207 -9.34 0.59 23.83
N LEU A 208 -10.30 1.50 23.84
CA LEU A 208 -10.31 2.70 24.66
C LEU A 208 -11.49 2.64 25.63
N LYS A 209 -11.21 3.02 26.87
CA LYS A 209 -12.27 3.29 27.85
C LYS A 209 -12.96 4.61 27.50
N GLN A 210 -14.22 4.77 27.89
CA GLN A 210 -15.00 5.97 27.58
C GLN A 210 -14.32 7.25 28.06
N GLU A 211 -13.66 7.21 29.22
CA GLU A 211 -13.02 8.36 29.86
C GLU A 211 -11.79 8.87 29.11
N ALA A 212 -11.23 8.04 28.20
CA ALA A 212 -10.13 8.46 27.35
C ALA A 212 -10.56 9.53 26.33
N VAL A 213 -11.85 9.58 25.96
CA VAL A 213 -12.41 10.50 24.96
C VAL A 213 -13.18 11.62 25.66
N GLN A 214 -12.86 12.88 25.34
CA GLN A 214 -13.50 14.05 25.97
C GLN A 214 -14.71 14.54 25.18
N MET A 215 -14.66 14.47 23.84
CA MET A 215 -15.75 14.91 22.97
C MET A 215 -15.99 13.86 21.87
N LEU A 216 -17.24 13.50 21.63
CA LEU A 216 -17.62 12.47 20.67
C LEU A 216 -18.69 12.99 19.70
N LEU A 217 -18.40 12.91 18.41
CA LEU A 217 -19.38 13.02 17.33
C LEU A 217 -20.04 11.66 17.08
N ASP A 218 -21.36 11.60 17.25
CA ASP A 218 -22.20 10.46 16.88
C ASP A 218 -23.19 10.95 15.80
N PRO A 219 -22.75 11.01 14.53
CA PRO A 219 -23.57 11.56 13.46
C PRO A 219 -24.73 10.60 13.16
N ALA A 220 -25.91 11.15 12.86
CA ALA A 220 -27.09 10.35 12.53
C ALA A 220 -26.84 9.42 11.32
N GLU A 221 -26.12 9.93 10.31
CA GLU A 221 -25.70 9.19 9.13
C GLU A 221 -24.16 9.19 9.01
N PRO A 222 -23.48 8.12 9.46
CA PRO A 222 -22.04 7.99 9.27
C PRO A 222 -21.71 7.78 7.80
N PHE A 223 -20.59 8.35 7.34
CA PHE A 223 -20.12 8.19 5.97
C PHE A 223 -19.65 6.77 5.64
N GLU A 224 -19.65 6.39 4.35
CA GLU A 224 -19.08 5.11 3.91
C GLU A 224 -17.55 5.13 3.98
N LEU A 225 -16.95 4.09 4.56
CA LEU A 225 -15.48 3.97 4.65
C LEU A 225 -14.84 3.92 3.26
N PHE A 226 -13.63 4.47 3.18
CA PHE A 226 -12.81 4.38 1.97
C PHE A 226 -12.46 2.92 1.66
N SER A 227 -12.65 2.53 0.40
CA SER A 227 -12.32 1.21 -0.11
C SER A 227 -11.19 1.30 -1.14
N LEU A 228 -10.23 0.40 -1.04
CA LEU A 228 -9.15 0.25 -2.01
C LEU A 228 -9.44 -0.94 -2.93
N PRO A 229 -9.92 -0.71 -4.17
CA PRO A 229 -10.25 -1.82 -5.05
C PRO A 229 -8.98 -2.62 -5.40
N ARG A 230 -9.04 -3.93 -5.18
CA ARG A 230 -7.95 -4.85 -5.53
C ARG A 230 -7.70 -4.81 -7.03
N ARG A 231 -6.43 -4.66 -7.41
CA ARG A 231 -5.99 -4.65 -8.81
C ARG A 231 -5.65 -6.08 -9.24
N PRO A 232 -5.78 -6.39 -10.54
CA PRO A 232 -5.37 -7.70 -11.01
C PRO A 232 -3.86 -7.90 -10.81
N VAL A 233 -3.49 -9.10 -10.38
CA VAL A 233 -2.11 -9.56 -10.26
C VAL A 233 -1.63 -9.98 -11.64
N SER A 234 -0.57 -9.35 -12.12
CA SER A 234 0.07 -9.67 -13.40
C SER A 234 1.04 -10.85 -13.27
N ASP A 235 1.41 -11.46 -14.40
CA ASP A 235 2.44 -12.50 -14.46
C ASP A 235 3.76 -12.08 -13.81
N ILE A 236 4.19 -10.83 -14.01
CA ILE A 236 5.40 -10.27 -13.37
C ILE A 236 5.28 -10.33 -11.85
N GLN A 237 4.11 -9.99 -11.31
CA GLN A 237 3.89 -9.97 -9.87
C GLN A 237 3.72 -11.38 -9.30
N HIS A 238 3.05 -12.28 -10.03
CA HIS A 238 3.02 -13.70 -9.69
C HIS A 238 4.42 -14.31 -9.66
N ALA A 239 5.26 -14.05 -10.67
CA ALA A 239 6.65 -14.49 -10.68
C ALA A 239 7.44 -13.98 -9.46
N ILE A 240 7.31 -12.69 -9.12
CA ILE A 240 7.91 -12.13 -7.89
C ILE A 240 7.39 -12.88 -6.65
N GLY A 241 6.08 -13.07 -6.52
CA GLY A 241 5.47 -13.79 -5.40
C GLY A 241 5.98 -15.23 -5.25
N LEU A 242 6.16 -15.93 -6.38
CA LEU A 242 6.70 -17.28 -6.43
C LEU A 242 8.17 -17.36 -5.96
N HIS A 243 8.99 -16.37 -6.31
CA HIS A 243 10.37 -16.27 -5.80
C HIS A 243 10.38 -15.96 -4.30
N VAL A 244 9.54 -15.03 -3.85
CA VAL A 244 9.43 -14.68 -2.42
C VAL A 244 8.95 -15.88 -1.59
N ALA A 245 8.01 -16.69 -2.08
CA ALA A 245 7.50 -17.85 -1.36
C ALA A 245 8.60 -18.89 -1.02
N ARG A 246 9.66 -18.97 -1.83
CA ARG A 246 10.85 -19.82 -1.58
C ARG A 246 11.81 -19.27 -0.54
N LEU A 247 11.57 -18.05 -0.07
CA LEU A 247 12.38 -17.39 0.95
C LEU A 247 11.71 -17.38 2.33
N VAL A 248 10.43 -17.76 2.45
CA VAL A 248 9.66 -17.69 3.69
C VAL A 248 9.71 -19.02 4.44
N PRO A 249 10.45 -19.15 5.54
CA PRO A 249 10.55 -20.40 6.27
C PRO A 249 9.32 -20.67 7.12
N ASP A 250 9.00 -21.96 7.29
CA ASP A 250 8.01 -22.39 8.27
C ASP A 250 8.44 -22.04 9.71
N GLY A 251 7.46 -21.78 10.57
CA GLY A 251 7.70 -21.25 11.92
C GLY A 251 8.18 -19.79 11.96
N GLY A 252 8.39 -19.15 10.82
CA GLY A 252 8.95 -17.81 10.71
C GLY A 252 7.99 -16.67 11.03
N THR A 253 8.42 -15.47 10.64
CA THR A 253 7.68 -14.21 10.83
C THR A 253 7.52 -13.51 9.49
N LEU A 254 6.32 -13.01 9.20
CA LEU A 254 6.00 -12.38 7.92
C LEU A 254 5.50 -10.95 8.08
N GLN A 255 6.06 -10.07 7.25
CA GLN A 255 5.49 -8.77 6.89
C GLN A 255 5.38 -8.69 5.37
N ILE A 256 4.22 -8.30 4.87
CA ILE A 256 3.99 -7.94 3.47
C ILE A 256 3.22 -6.62 3.39
N GLY A 257 3.47 -5.84 2.34
CA GLY A 257 2.77 -4.58 2.08
C GLY A 257 1.48 -4.74 1.26
N ILE A 258 0.88 -3.60 0.92
CA ILE A 258 -0.33 -3.52 0.09
C ILE A 258 -0.09 -3.79 -1.39
N GLY A 259 -1.20 -4.07 -2.08
CA GLY A 259 -1.29 -4.09 -3.53
C GLY A 259 -0.89 -5.43 -4.13
N ALA A 260 -0.86 -5.46 -5.46
CA ALA A 260 -0.82 -6.71 -6.20
C ALA A 260 0.44 -7.57 -5.98
N ILE A 261 1.58 -7.01 -5.53
CA ILE A 261 2.73 -7.84 -5.12
C ILE A 261 2.45 -8.53 -3.79
N GLY A 262 1.89 -7.84 -2.79
CA GLY A 262 1.48 -8.46 -1.52
C GLY A 262 0.44 -9.56 -1.75
N ASP A 263 -0.55 -9.31 -2.61
CA ASP A 263 -1.55 -10.31 -3.00
C ASP A 263 -0.90 -11.52 -3.71
N ALA A 264 0.10 -11.29 -4.56
CA ALA A 264 0.84 -12.37 -5.23
C ALA A 264 1.65 -13.22 -4.24
N VAL A 265 2.32 -12.59 -3.28
CA VAL A 265 3.06 -13.29 -2.21
C VAL A 265 2.08 -14.13 -1.38
N ALA A 266 0.96 -13.56 -0.94
CA ALA A 266 -0.06 -14.30 -0.19
C ALA A 266 -0.61 -15.49 -1.00
N ASN A 267 -0.93 -15.29 -2.29
CA ASN A 267 -1.38 -16.36 -3.16
C ASN A 267 -0.34 -17.48 -3.30
N ALA A 268 0.94 -17.12 -3.50
CA ALA A 268 2.01 -18.09 -3.62
C ALA A 268 2.21 -18.89 -2.32
N LEU A 269 2.15 -18.25 -1.15
CA LEU A 269 2.22 -18.94 0.14
C LEU A 269 1.03 -19.88 0.37
N LEU A 270 -0.19 -19.47 0.01
CA LEU A 270 -1.37 -20.34 0.05
C LEU A 270 -1.29 -21.52 -0.93
N ALA A 271 -0.71 -21.31 -2.11
CA ALA A 271 -0.50 -22.38 -3.09
C ALA A 271 0.59 -23.35 -2.64
N ARG A 272 1.66 -22.84 -2.02
CA ARG A 272 2.73 -23.64 -1.41
C ARG A 272 2.19 -24.51 -0.29
N ASP A 273 1.39 -23.94 0.62
CA ASP A 273 0.77 -24.67 1.73
C ASP A 273 -0.12 -25.83 1.24
N ARG A 274 -0.74 -25.67 0.07
CA ARG A 274 -1.52 -26.72 -0.59
C ARG A 274 -0.70 -27.72 -1.40
N GLY A 275 0.64 -27.60 -1.41
CA GLY A 275 1.53 -28.45 -2.19
C GLY A 275 1.39 -28.28 -3.71
N ALA A 276 0.90 -27.12 -4.18
CA ALA A 276 0.53 -26.92 -5.57
C ALA A 276 1.65 -26.33 -6.45
N LEU A 277 2.81 -25.95 -5.88
CA LEU A 277 3.83 -25.20 -6.60
C LEU A 277 4.94 -26.02 -7.27
N ASP A 278 5.10 -27.31 -6.94
CA ASP A 278 6.22 -28.11 -7.44
C ASP A 278 6.29 -28.21 -8.98
N PRO A 279 5.19 -28.50 -9.71
CA PRO A 279 5.23 -28.52 -11.18
C PRO A 279 5.59 -27.14 -11.75
N LEU A 280 4.98 -26.10 -11.17
CA LEU A 280 5.18 -24.72 -11.60
C LEU A 280 6.64 -24.29 -11.40
N TRP A 281 7.26 -24.61 -10.27
CA TRP A 281 8.68 -24.30 -10.05
C TRP A 281 9.62 -25.14 -10.91
N SER A 282 9.26 -26.40 -11.21
CA SER A 282 10.03 -27.26 -12.09
C SER A 282 10.08 -26.74 -13.53
N ASP A 283 9.02 -26.07 -13.98
CA ASP A 283 8.91 -25.47 -15.31
C ASP A 283 9.62 -24.11 -15.44
N ALA A 284 10.25 -23.60 -14.38
CA ALA A 284 10.86 -22.27 -14.39
C ALA A 284 11.98 -22.16 -15.44
N PRO A 285 11.97 -21.11 -16.29
CA PRO A 285 12.97 -20.94 -17.36
C PRO A 285 14.30 -20.36 -16.83
N MET A 286 14.40 -20.12 -15.53
CA MET A 286 15.57 -19.59 -14.84
C MET A 286 15.85 -20.41 -13.58
N PRO A 287 17.09 -20.37 -13.06
CA PRO A 287 17.39 -20.93 -11.76
C PRO A 287 16.58 -20.23 -10.66
N LEU A 288 15.89 -21.02 -9.84
CA LEU A 288 15.17 -20.52 -8.68
C LEU A 288 16.08 -20.53 -7.44
N THR A 289 16.00 -19.45 -6.65
CA THR A 289 16.72 -19.29 -5.37
C THR A 289 15.81 -19.55 -4.18
N GLY A 290 16.38 -19.92 -3.03
CA GLY A 290 15.63 -20.31 -1.83
C GLY A 290 15.38 -21.82 -1.75
N GLU A 291 15.16 -22.31 -0.54
CA GLU A 291 15.03 -23.75 -0.23
C GLU A 291 13.59 -24.12 0.19
N GLU A 292 12.75 -23.11 0.43
CA GLU A 292 11.44 -23.29 1.04
C GLU A 292 10.39 -23.73 0.02
N THR A 293 10.07 -25.02 0.00
CA THR A 293 9.07 -25.59 -0.93
C THR A 293 7.94 -26.33 -0.24
N ALA A 294 8.17 -26.87 0.95
CA ALA A 294 7.19 -27.66 1.70
C ALA A 294 6.06 -26.79 2.28
N PRO A 295 4.86 -27.37 2.54
CA PRO A 295 3.79 -26.72 3.31
C PRO A 295 4.23 -26.21 4.69
N PHE A 296 3.36 -25.43 5.35
CA PHE A 296 3.62 -24.92 6.69
C PHE A 296 3.11 -25.88 7.76
N ASP A 297 4.00 -26.46 8.57
CA ASP A 297 3.64 -27.37 9.67
C ASP A 297 3.45 -26.60 10.99
N ILE A 298 4.35 -25.65 11.29
CA ILE A 298 4.24 -24.77 12.46
C ILE A 298 3.31 -23.60 12.15
N GLY A 299 3.44 -23.03 10.95
CA GLY A 299 2.75 -21.81 10.55
C GLY A 299 3.55 -20.54 10.85
N LEU A 300 3.08 -19.44 10.30
CA LEU A 300 3.72 -18.13 10.39
C LEU A 300 3.11 -17.30 11.53
N TYR A 301 3.91 -16.37 12.02
CA TYR A 301 3.48 -15.23 12.83
C TYR A 301 3.47 -13.96 11.97
N GLY A 302 2.39 -13.19 12.02
CA GLY A 302 2.29 -11.90 11.33
C GLY A 302 2.68 -10.74 12.23
N VAL A 303 3.68 -9.96 11.83
CA VAL A 303 3.91 -8.62 12.39
C VAL A 303 4.08 -7.65 11.24
N THR A 304 3.15 -6.72 11.10
CA THR A 304 3.09 -5.84 9.93
C THR A 304 2.75 -4.42 10.33
N GLU A 305 3.29 -3.44 9.61
CA GLU A 305 2.82 -2.06 9.74
C GLU A 305 1.34 -1.98 9.34
N MET A 306 0.96 -2.65 8.26
CA MET A 306 -0.37 -2.60 7.70
C MET A 306 -0.99 -3.99 7.60
N LEU A 307 -2.17 -4.19 8.19
CA LEU A 307 -2.98 -5.38 7.96
C LEU A 307 -3.64 -5.25 6.57
N VAL A 308 -3.25 -6.17 5.68
CA VAL A 308 -3.71 -6.22 4.29
C VAL A 308 -4.50 -7.50 4.03
N GLY A 309 -5.33 -7.50 2.99
CA GLY A 309 -6.17 -8.64 2.62
C GLY A 309 -5.39 -9.95 2.47
N GLY A 310 -4.15 -9.90 1.98
CA GLY A 310 -3.26 -11.06 1.88
C GLY A 310 -2.90 -11.67 3.24
N MET A 311 -2.59 -10.84 4.24
CA MET A 311 -2.32 -11.31 5.61
C MET A 311 -3.59 -11.91 6.23
N LEU A 312 -4.75 -11.28 6.01
CA LEU A 312 -6.01 -11.80 6.52
C LEU A 312 -6.37 -13.15 5.88
N ALA A 313 -6.15 -13.30 4.57
CA ALA A 313 -6.39 -14.57 3.87
C ALA A 313 -5.46 -15.69 4.37
N LEU A 314 -4.17 -15.40 4.58
CA LEU A 314 -3.23 -16.37 5.15
C LEU A 314 -3.65 -16.81 6.56
N PHE A 315 -4.20 -15.90 7.36
CA PHE A 315 -4.73 -16.21 8.69
C PHE A 315 -6.01 -17.05 8.64
N GLU A 316 -6.97 -16.67 7.80
CA GLU A 316 -8.23 -17.41 7.63
C GLU A 316 -8.01 -18.84 7.10
N GLN A 317 -6.98 -19.04 6.28
CA GLN A 317 -6.60 -20.36 5.75
C GLN A 317 -5.62 -21.12 6.65
N GLY A 318 -5.25 -20.58 7.80
CA GLY A 318 -4.41 -21.26 8.79
C GLY A 318 -2.92 -21.29 8.48
N VAL A 319 -2.43 -20.58 7.46
CA VAL A 319 -0.98 -20.41 7.22
C VAL A 319 -0.37 -19.51 8.30
N ILE A 320 -1.04 -18.39 8.61
CA ILE A 320 -0.71 -17.59 9.79
C ILE A 320 -1.51 -18.16 10.97
N ARG A 321 -0.82 -18.85 11.88
CA ARG A 321 -1.43 -19.48 13.06
C ARG A 321 -0.50 -19.52 14.28
N ARG A 322 0.79 -19.19 14.12
CA ARG A 322 1.74 -19.16 15.22
C ARG A 322 1.44 -17.96 16.10
N GLU A 323 1.03 -18.22 17.34
CA GLU A 323 0.64 -17.19 18.29
C GLU A 323 1.84 -16.65 19.08
N VAL A 324 1.87 -15.33 19.25
CA VAL A 324 2.78 -14.59 20.10
C VAL A 324 1.90 -13.75 21.02
N ALA A 325 2.05 -13.89 22.33
CA ALA A 325 1.23 -13.17 23.32
C ALA A 325 -0.28 -13.26 23.07
N GLY A 326 -0.77 -14.42 22.62
CA GLY A 326 -2.19 -14.68 22.33
C GLY A 326 -2.70 -14.15 20.98
N ALA A 327 -1.83 -13.56 20.14
CA ALA A 327 -2.17 -13.07 18.81
C ALA A 327 -1.33 -13.76 17.72
N ALA A 328 -1.98 -14.14 16.62
CA ALA A 328 -1.30 -14.63 15.43
C ALA A 328 -0.87 -13.49 14.50
N ILE A 329 -1.55 -12.34 14.58
CA ILE A 329 -1.19 -11.12 13.84
C ILE A 329 -1.10 -9.94 14.80
N HIS A 330 0.01 -9.20 14.72
CA HIS A 330 0.15 -7.86 15.26
C HIS A 330 0.25 -6.85 14.10
N ALA A 331 -0.64 -5.85 14.06
CA ALA A 331 -0.72 -4.89 12.95
C ALA A 331 -0.86 -3.44 13.41
N GLY A 332 -0.27 -2.48 12.69
CA GLY A 332 -0.31 -1.05 13.06
C GLY A 332 -1.60 -0.33 12.64
N PHE A 333 -1.99 -0.50 11.39
CA PHE A 333 -3.22 0.07 10.84
C PHE A 333 -3.76 -0.77 9.67
N PHE A 334 -4.93 -0.43 9.13
CA PHE A 334 -5.40 -0.99 7.86
C PHE A 334 -6.29 -0.03 7.05
N VAL A 335 -6.22 -0.21 5.74
CA VAL A 335 -7.12 0.31 4.71
C VAL A 335 -7.07 -0.69 3.55
N ASP A 336 -8.20 -1.26 3.16
CA ASP A 336 -8.26 -2.33 2.15
C ASP A 336 -9.60 -2.23 1.39
N ALA A 337 -9.96 -3.26 0.63
CA ALA A 337 -11.28 -3.34 0.05
C ALA A 337 -12.34 -3.58 1.13
N ARG A 338 -13.57 -3.15 0.81
CA ARG A 338 -14.73 -3.17 1.71
C ARG A 338 -15.01 -4.54 2.34
N ASP A 339 -14.81 -5.61 1.58
CA ASP A 339 -15.01 -6.99 2.02
C ASP A 339 -14.12 -7.36 3.22
N MET A 340 -12.92 -6.78 3.33
CA MET A 340 -12.03 -7.02 4.47
C MET A 340 -12.65 -6.49 5.77
N TYR A 341 -13.25 -5.30 5.72
CA TYR A 341 -13.90 -4.71 6.88
C TYR A 341 -15.14 -5.54 7.29
N GLU A 342 -15.90 -6.02 6.32
CA GLU A 342 -17.05 -6.90 6.53
C GLU A 342 -16.64 -8.23 7.16
N ARG A 343 -15.60 -8.88 6.63
CA ARG A 343 -15.02 -10.11 7.18
C ARG A 343 -14.53 -9.91 8.61
N LEU A 344 -13.80 -8.82 8.90
CA LEU A 344 -13.38 -8.50 10.27
C LEU A 344 -14.58 -8.27 11.21
N ARG A 345 -15.65 -7.61 10.75
CA ARG A 345 -16.88 -7.45 11.56
C ARG A 345 -17.57 -8.78 11.84
N ALA A 346 -17.68 -9.64 10.84
CA ALA A 346 -18.34 -10.95 10.92
C ALA A 346 -17.50 -12.04 11.60
N MET A 347 -16.17 -11.83 11.72
CA MET A 347 -15.27 -12.80 12.32
C MET A 347 -15.64 -13.10 13.78
N PRO A 348 -15.68 -14.38 14.20
CA PRO A 348 -15.96 -14.74 15.58
C PRO A 348 -15.04 -14.01 16.57
N PRO A 349 -15.55 -13.50 17.72
CA PRO A 349 -14.76 -12.67 18.63
C PRO A 349 -13.44 -13.30 19.07
N GLY A 350 -13.43 -14.60 19.38
CA GLY A 350 -12.20 -15.31 19.78
C GLY A 350 -11.16 -15.45 18.66
N GLN A 351 -11.60 -15.54 17.41
CA GLN A 351 -10.69 -15.56 16.25
C GLN A 351 -10.19 -14.14 15.95
N ARG A 352 -11.07 -13.14 16.00
CA ARG A 352 -10.70 -11.73 15.80
C ARG A 352 -9.73 -11.22 16.87
N ALA A 353 -9.85 -11.70 18.11
CA ALA A 353 -8.93 -11.38 19.19
C ALA A 353 -7.48 -11.83 18.92
N LYS A 354 -7.26 -12.78 17.99
CA LYS A 354 -5.92 -13.17 17.54
C LYS A 354 -5.28 -12.17 16.58
N ILE A 355 -6.00 -11.10 16.21
CA ILE A 355 -5.50 -9.97 15.44
C ILE A 355 -5.42 -8.77 16.39
N ALA A 356 -4.24 -8.50 16.90
CA ALA A 356 -3.97 -7.38 17.79
C ALA A 356 -3.52 -6.16 16.99
N MET A 357 -4.30 -5.08 17.06
CA MET A 357 -3.91 -3.78 16.50
C MET A 357 -3.03 -3.04 17.50
N MET A 358 -1.80 -2.71 17.10
CA MET A 358 -0.69 -2.26 17.95
C MET A 358 -0.16 -0.88 17.53
N PRO A 359 0.51 -0.14 18.43
CA PRO A 359 1.24 1.06 18.04
C PRO A 359 2.45 0.73 17.15
N VAL A 360 2.89 1.73 16.38
CA VAL A 360 4.08 1.63 15.50
C VAL A 360 5.37 1.43 16.28
N SER A 361 5.43 1.93 17.51
CA SER A 361 6.51 1.64 18.46
C SER A 361 6.66 0.13 18.76
N PHE A 362 5.60 -0.65 18.55
CA PHE A 362 5.64 -2.10 18.62
C PHE A 362 5.96 -2.71 17.26
N THR A 363 5.18 -2.46 16.21
CA THR A 363 5.31 -3.16 14.91
C THR A 363 6.59 -2.80 14.17
N ASN A 364 7.00 -1.53 14.21
CA ASN A 364 8.07 -0.99 13.39
C ASN A 364 9.41 -0.85 14.15
N ALA A 365 9.49 -1.31 15.40
CA ALA A 365 10.73 -1.25 16.17
C ALA A 365 10.95 -2.50 17.02
N LEU A 366 12.22 -2.83 17.29
CA LEU A 366 12.60 -3.80 18.32
C LEU A 366 12.73 -3.15 19.71
N TYR A 367 13.02 -1.85 19.79
CA TYR A 367 13.23 -1.15 21.06
C TYR A 367 12.05 -1.27 22.04
N GLY A 368 12.34 -1.11 23.33
CA GLY A 368 11.38 -1.16 24.45
C GLY A 368 11.16 -2.54 25.08
N ASP A 369 11.08 -3.60 24.26
CA ASP A 369 10.96 -5.00 24.70
C ASP A 369 11.70 -5.92 23.73
N GLU A 370 12.99 -5.66 23.59
CA GLU A 370 13.81 -6.31 22.58
C GLU A 370 13.87 -7.82 22.76
N ALA A 371 13.98 -8.31 23.99
CA ALA A 371 14.10 -9.74 24.26
C ALA A 371 12.86 -10.51 23.76
N ALA A 372 11.65 -10.06 24.14
CA ALA A 372 10.43 -10.72 23.69
C ALA A 372 10.19 -10.56 22.19
N LYS A 373 10.45 -9.36 21.64
CA LYS A 373 10.29 -9.11 20.19
C LYS A 373 11.27 -9.93 19.36
N ARG A 374 12.51 -10.12 19.80
CA ARG A 374 13.50 -10.97 19.12
C ARG A 374 13.11 -12.44 19.18
N ALA A 375 12.65 -12.93 20.33
CA ALA A 375 12.14 -14.29 20.47
C ALA A 375 10.89 -14.55 19.61
N ALA A 376 10.02 -13.55 19.48
CA ALA A 376 8.83 -13.63 18.64
C ALA A 376 9.16 -13.60 17.14
N ARG A 377 10.10 -12.75 16.72
CA ARG A 377 10.40 -12.44 15.31
C ARG A 377 11.52 -13.33 14.73
N CYS A 378 11.46 -14.63 15.00
CA CYS A 378 12.37 -15.59 14.38
C CYS A 378 12.11 -15.73 12.88
N HIS A 379 13.19 -16.04 12.16
CA HIS A 379 13.28 -16.24 10.72
C HIS A 379 12.51 -15.20 9.90
N ALA A 380 12.56 -13.93 10.34
CA ALA A 380 11.67 -12.91 9.81
C ALA A 380 11.93 -12.60 8.33
N ARG A 381 10.85 -12.45 7.55
CA ARG A 381 10.85 -11.97 6.17
C ARG A 381 10.00 -10.73 6.06
N PHE A 382 10.68 -9.61 5.85
CA PHE A 382 10.02 -8.32 5.67
C PHE A 382 10.03 -7.92 4.20
N VAL A 383 8.88 -8.06 3.54
CA VAL A 383 8.74 -7.92 2.08
C VAL A 383 8.18 -6.54 1.75
N ASN A 384 8.97 -5.74 1.07
CA ASN A 384 8.63 -4.37 0.70
C ASN A 384 8.82 -4.14 -0.81
N GLY A 385 8.01 -3.28 -1.40
CA GLY A 385 8.19 -2.83 -2.78
C GLY A 385 9.16 -1.65 -2.87
N CYS A 386 9.93 -1.53 -3.95
CA CYS A 386 10.72 -0.33 -4.25
C CYS A 386 10.54 0.08 -5.72
N MET A 387 10.93 1.32 -6.05
CA MET A 387 10.80 1.86 -7.40
C MET A 387 11.98 1.44 -8.29
N GLN A 388 13.21 1.56 -7.77
CA GLN A 388 14.45 1.25 -8.48
C GLN A 388 15.55 0.80 -7.51
N VAL A 389 16.50 0.01 -8.02
CA VAL A 389 17.70 -0.44 -7.29
C VAL A 389 18.94 -0.13 -8.11
N SER A 390 19.98 0.40 -7.48
CA SER A 390 21.27 0.61 -8.13
C SER A 390 22.03 -0.72 -8.29
N LEU A 391 22.97 -0.83 -9.22
CA LEU A 391 23.85 -2.01 -9.32
C LEU A 391 24.81 -2.13 -8.13
N LEU A 392 24.88 -1.14 -7.24
CA LEU A 392 25.57 -1.22 -5.95
C LEU A 392 24.64 -1.64 -4.80
N GLY A 393 23.34 -1.80 -5.05
CA GLY A 393 22.37 -2.37 -4.12
C GLY A 393 21.66 -1.37 -3.20
N ASP A 394 21.84 -0.06 -3.36
CA ASP A 394 20.94 0.94 -2.75
C ASP A 394 19.59 0.99 -3.49
N ALA A 395 18.54 1.41 -2.79
CA ALA A 395 17.15 1.41 -3.30
C ALA A 395 16.48 2.79 -3.17
N MET A 396 15.59 3.09 -4.12
CA MET A 396 14.73 4.28 -4.17
C MET A 396 13.27 3.84 -4.10
N SER A 397 12.47 4.44 -3.20
CA SER A 397 11.09 4.00 -2.93
C SER A 397 10.05 5.12 -2.82
N ASP A 398 10.45 6.37 -2.60
CA ASP A 398 9.55 7.43 -2.12
C ASP A 398 9.57 8.74 -2.95
N ALA A 399 10.65 9.00 -3.70
CA ALA A 399 10.81 10.19 -4.54
C ALA A 399 10.96 9.84 -6.03
N ALA A 400 10.43 10.68 -6.91
CA ALA A 400 10.60 10.50 -8.37
C ALA A 400 11.95 11.03 -8.87
N LYS A 401 12.41 12.12 -8.25
CA LYS A 401 13.67 12.83 -8.52
C LYS A 401 14.01 13.70 -7.30
N PRO A 402 15.21 14.30 -7.22
CA PRO A 402 15.57 15.17 -6.11
C PRO A 402 14.54 16.28 -5.90
N GLY A 403 14.03 16.40 -4.67
CA GLY A 403 13.05 17.42 -4.29
C GLY A 403 11.61 17.18 -4.78
N GLN A 404 11.28 16.01 -5.34
CA GLN A 404 9.91 15.66 -5.75
C GLN A 404 9.46 14.33 -5.16
N MET A 405 8.63 14.40 -4.12
CA MET A 405 8.08 13.27 -3.40
C MET A 405 6.87 12.68 -4.11
N VAL A 406 6.83 11.36 -4.19
CA VAL A 406 5.71 10.59 -4.74
C VAL A 406 4.81 10.08 -3.62
N SER A 407 5.42 9.58 -2.54
CA SER A 407 4.76 9.00 -1.37
C SER A 407 5.49 9.41 -0.08
N GLY A 408 6.25 8.51 0.52
CA GLY A 408 7.08 8.71 1.70
C GLY A 408 7.81 7.42 2.06
N VAL A 409 8.80 7.50 2.95
CA VAL A 409 9.60 6.34 3.39
C VAL A 409 8.73 5.28 4.07
N GLY A 410 7.75 5.72 4.87
CA GLY A 410 6.90 4.83 5.68
C GLY A 410 7.73 3.96 6.62
N GLY A 411 7.27 2.72 6.85
CA GLY A 411 8.02 1.73 7.63
C GLY A 411 9.06 0.92 6.87
N GLN A 412 9.29 1.17 5.57
CA GLN A 412 10.23 0.34 4.79
C GLN A 412 11.61 0.32 5.47
N PHE A 413 12.15 1.49 5.80
CA PHE A 413 13.44 1.59 6.47
C PHE A 413 13.44 0.90 7.84
N ASN A 414 12.34 1.02 8.59
CA ASN A 414 12.18 0.39 9.90
C ASN A 414 12.28 -1.15 9.80
N PHE A 415 11.61 -1.78 8.84
CA PHE A 415 11.72 -3.23 8.67
C PHE A 415 13.08 -3.67 8.14
N VAL A 416 13.74 -2.86 7.32
CA VAL A 416 15.14 -3.11 6.93
C VAL A 416 16.07 -3.09 8.15
N GLU A 417 15.95 -2.09 9.03
CA GLU A 417 16.71 -2.02 10.27
C GLU A 417 16.48 -3.25 11.15
N GLN A 418 15.22 -3.66 11.32
CA GLN A 418 14.88 -4.86 12.10
C GLN A 418 15.48 -6.13 11.50
N ALA A 419 15.47 -6.32 10.17
CA ALA A 419 16.09 -7.48 9.54
C ALA A 419 17.61 -7.55 9.80
N PHE A 420 18.28 -6.41 9.93
CA PHE A 420 19.69 -6.37 10.27
C PHE A 420 19.95 -6.63 11.75
N ALA A 421 19.03 -6.21 12.61
CA ALA A 421 19.12 -6.41 14.05
C ALA A 421 18.74 -7.84 14.49
N LEU A 422 17.86 -8.53 13.76
CA LEU A 422 17.50 -9.93 14.01
C LEU A 422 18.57 -10.87 13.42
N GLU A 423 18.93 -11.93 14.16
CA GLU A 423 20.00 -12.86 13.78
C GLU A 423 19.74 -13.56 12.44
N ASP A 424 18.48 -13.93 12.20
CA ASP A 424 18.01 -14.69 11.05
C ASP A 424 16.99 -13.92 10.18
N GLY A 425 16.81 -12.63 10.47
CA GLY A 425 15.93 -11.74 9.75
C GLY A 425 16.47 -11.41 8.36
N ARG A 426 15.54 -11.21 7.40
CA ARG A 426 15.86 -10.78 6.04
C ARG A 426 14.91 -9.68 5.58
N ALA A 427 15.49 -8.64 4.98
CA ALA A 427 14.77 -7.62 4.25
C ALA A 427 14.72 -8.01 2.76
N ILE A 428 13.50 -8.06 2.22
CA ILE A 428 13.25 -8.43 0.82
C ILE A 428 12.66 -7.21 0.11
N LEU A 429 13.42 -6.65 -0.83
CA LEU A 429 12.97 -5.58 -1.72
C LEU A 429 12.51 -6.16 -3.05
N THR A 430 11.26 -5.92 -3.40
CA THR A 430 10.63 -6.41 -4.62
C THR A 430 10.43 -5.28 -5.62
N LEU A 431 10.65 -5.54 -6.89
CA LEU A 431 10.35 -4.62 -7.99
C LEU A 431 10.23 -5.35 -9.32
N PRO A 432 9.34 -4.94 -10.24
CA PRO A 432 9.46 -5.34 -11.63
C PRO A 432 10.85 -4.94 -12.17
N ALA A 433 11.50 -5.79 -12.97
CA ALA A 433 12.80 -5.49 -13.56
C ALA A 433 12.75 -4.29 -14.53
N THR A 434 11.57 -4.00 -15.09
CA THR A 434 11.35 -2.89 -16.02
C THR A 434 10.10 -2.08 -15.70
N ARG A 435 10.07 -0.82 -16.17
CA ARG A 435 8.88 0.05 -16.17
C ARG A 435 8.69 0.73 -17.51
N TYR A 436 7.48 1.18 -17.79
CA TYR A 436 7.19 2.09 -18.90
C TYR A 436 7.34 3.54 -18.44
N SER A 437 8.17 4.33 -19.11
CA SER A 437 8.39 5.74 -18.80
C SER A 437 8.53 6.53 -20.10
N LYS A 438 7.76 7.62 -20.23
CA LYS A 438 7.79 8.53 -21.40
C LYS A 438 7.76 7.80 -22.75
N GLY A 439 6.84 6.84 -22.91
CA GLY A 439 6.68 6.13 -24.17
C GLY A 439 7.62 4.94 -24.39
N LYS A 440 8.56 4.67 -23.47
CA LYS A 440 9.62 3.67 -23.63
C LYS A 440 9.71 2.72 -22.43
N VAL A 441 10.08 1.46 -22.68
CA VAL A 441 10.46 0.52 -21.62
C VAL A 441 11.86 0.85 -21.12
N THR A 442 12.02 0.93 -19.80
CA THR A 442 13.28 1.26 -19.11
C THR A 442 13.54 0.27 -17.97
N SER A 443 14.80 0.03 -17.64
CA SER A 443 15.17 -0.83 -16.51
C SER A 443 14.90 -0.14 -15.17
N ASN A 444 14.45 -0.91 -14.18
CA ASN A 444 14.40 -0.49 -12.79
C ASN A 444 15.68 -0.84 -12.02
N LEU A 445 16.49 -1.75 -12.55
CA LEU A 445 17.89 -1.91 -12.14
C LEU A 445 18.75 -0.92 -12.94
N VAL A 446 19.46 -0.03 -12.27
CA VAL A 446 20.20 1.08 -12.89
C VAL A 446 21.60 1.18 -12.30
N TRP A 447 22.53 1.83 -12.99
CA TRP A 447 23.86 2.08 -12.41
C TRP A 447 23.82 2.92 -11.14
N GLN A 448 23.05 4.02 -11.15
CA GLN A 448 22.98 4.98 -10.05
C GLN A 448 21.56 5.48 -9.85
N LEU A 449 21.15 5.63 -8.59
CA LEU A 449 19.86 6.21 -8.22
C LEU A 449 19.94 7.74 -8.12
N PRO A 450 18.85 8.46 -8.48
CA PRO A 450 18.79 9.91 -8.29
C PRO A 450 18.55 10.31 -6.83
N VAL A 451 17.92 9.44 -6.04
CA VAL A 451 17.63 9.61 -4.61
C VAL A 451 17.73 8.23 -3.95
N THR A 452 18.20 8.17 -2.70
CA THR A 452 18.38 6.93 -1.95
C THR A 452 17.46 6.91 -0.74
N THR A 453 16.63 5.86 -0.64
CA THR A 453 15.78 5.58 0.53
C THR A 453 16.44 4.54 1.44
N VAL A 454 16.92 3.43 0.86
CA VAL A 454 17.68 2.40 1.59
C VAL A 454 19.13 2.44 1.11
N PRO A 455 20.10 2.78 1.97
CA PRO A 455 21.49 2.91 1.57
C PRO A 455 22.14 1.54 1.35
N ARG A 456 23.17 1.50 0.49
CA ARG A 456 23.81 0.25 0.04
C ARG A 456 24.43 -0.61 1.16
N HIS A 457 24.76 -0.03 2.32
CA HIS A 457 25.27 -0.81 3.46
C HIS A 457 24.15 -1.58 4.20
N MET A 458 22.88 -1.30 3.87
CA MET A 458 21.71 -2.04 4.33
C MET A 458 21.07 -2.88 3.21
N ARG A 459 21.81 -3.18 2.13
CA ARG A 459 21.35 -4.08 1.06
C ARG A 459 21.21 -5.51 1.58
N ASP A 460 20.10 -6.15 1.25
CA ASP A 460 19.85 -7.55 1.61
C ASP A 460 19.35 -8.35 0.41
N ILE A 461 18.06 -8.68 0.29
CA ILE A 461 17.55 -9.46 -0.85
C ILE A 461 16.79 -8.53 -1.81
N VAL A 462 17.08 -8.65 -3.11
CA VAL A 462 16.33 -7.97 -4.19
C VAL A 462 15.66 -9.02 -5.06
N VAL A 463 14.37 -8.86 -5.33
CA VAL A 463 13.56 -9.81 -6.12
C VAL A 463 12.91 -9.10 -7.30
N THR A 464 13.15 -9.62 -8.50
CA THR A 464 12.40 -9.29 -9.72
C THR A 464 11.61 -10.50 -10.18
N GLU A 465 10.85 -10.38 -11.27
CA GLU A 465 10.22 -11.53 -11.93
C GLU A 465 11.23 -12.61 -12.38
N TYR A 466 12.53 -12.26 -12.47
CA TYR A 466 13.59 -13.14 -12.96
C TYR A 466 14.39 -13.87 -11.88
N GLY A 467 14.13 -13.61 -10.60
CA GLY A 467 14.78 -14.31 -9.49
C GLY A 467 15.03 -13.44 -8.26
N ALA A 468 15.69 -14.00 -7.25
CA ALA A 468 16.16 -13.28 -6.07
C ALA A 468 17.69 -13.16 -6.04
N ALA A 469 18.19 -11.96 -5.78
CA ALA A 469 19.60 -11.66 -5.58
C ALA A 469 19.86 -11.42 -4.09
N HIS A 470 20.66 -12.27 -3.45
CA HIS A 470 21.12 -12.09 -2.07
C HIS A 470 22.36 -11.19 -2.06
N LEU A 471 22.34 -10.06 -1.36
CA LEU A 471 23.38 -9.01 -1.46
C LEU A 471 24.08 -8.73 -0.13
N ARG A 472 23.50 -9.14 1.00
CA ARG A 472 24.03 -8.88 2.35
C ARG A 472 25.41 -9.52 2.51
N GLY A 473 26.39 -8.73 2.94
CA GLY A 473 27.77 -9.19 3.18
C GLY A 473 28.63 -9.41 1.93
N GLU A 474 28.06 -9.30 0.74
CA GLU A 474 28.80 -9.50 -0.52
C GLU A 474 29.64 -8.28 -0.89
N ASN A 475 30.69 -8.50 -1.69
CA ASN A 475 31.48 -7.42 -2.28
C ASN A 475 30.72 -6.76 -3.47
N ASP A 476 31.17 -5.58 -3.89
CA ASP A 476 30.50 -4.83 -4.98
C ASP A 476 30.41 -5.61 -6.29
N GLU A 477 31.46 -6.34 -6.67
CA GLU A 477 31.45 -7.11 -7.93
C GLU A 477 30.39 -8.21 -7.89
N GLU A 478 30.29 -8.95 -6.79
CA GLU A 478 29.30 -10.02 -6.66
C GLU A 478 27.86 -9.47 -6.59
N VAL A 479 27.65 -8.34 -5.93
CA VAL A 479 26.35 -7.64 -5.95
C VAL A 479 25.95 -7.25 -7.36
N ILE A 480 26.87 -6.67 -8.14
CA ILE A 480 26.62 -6.32 -9.55
C ILE A 480 26.29 -7.57 -10.35
N ARG A 481 27.04 -8.68 -10.18
CA ARG A 481 26.79 -9.94 -10.86
C ARG A 481 25.39 -10.47 -10.59
N ARG A 482 24.98 -10.51 -9.32
CA ARG A 482 23.67 -11.02 -8.88
C ARG A 482 22.51 -10.13 -9.36
N LEU A 483 22.66 -8.81 -9.30
CA LEU A 483 21.64 -7.87 -9.79
C LEU A 483 21.48 -7.94 -11.31
N ILE A 484 22.59 -8.02 -12.07
CA ILE A 484 22.51 -8.21 -13.53
C ILE A 484 21.85 -9.55 -13.88
N ALA A 485 22.10 -10.61 -13.09
CA ALA A 485 21.49 -11.92 -13.31
C ALA A 485 19.96 -11.94 -13.15
N ILE A 486 19.38 -11.00 -12.40
CA ILE A 486 17.92 -10.83 -12.27
C ILE A 486 17.39 -9.60 -13.03
N ALA A 487 18.21 -9.01 -13.89
CA ALA A 487 17.80 -7.95 -14.81
C ALA A 487 17.12 -8.54 -16.05
N ASP A 488 16.27 -7.73 -16.68
CA ASP A 488 15.74 -8.03 -18.01
C ASP A 488 16.87 -8.06 -19.05
N SER A 489 16.92 -9.13 -19.85
CA SER A 489 17.99 -9.39 -20.83
C SER A 489 18.20 -8.24 -21.82
N ARG A 490 17.16 -7.47 -22.12
CA ARG A 490 17.25 -6.32 -23.05
C ARG A 490 18.15 -5.20 -22.51
N PHE A 491 18.45 -5.20 -21.21
CA PHE A 491 19.23 -4.17 -20.53
C PHE A 491 20.54 -4.69 -19.91
N GLN A 492 20.71 -6.01 -19.79
CA GLN A 492 21.89 -6.63 -19.17
C GLN A 492 23.22 -6.17 -19.78
N ASP A 493 23.34 -6.10 -21.11
CA ASP A 493 24.60 -5.71 -21.76
C ASP A 493 24.97 -4.24 -21.52
N ALA A 494 23.97 -3.35 -21.47
CA ALA A 494 24.20 -1.94 -21.15
C ALA A 494 24.64 -1.76 -19.69
N LEU A 495 23.96 -2.44 -18.76
CA LEU A 495 24.30 -2.45 -17.33
C LEU A 495 25.71 -3.02 -17.10
N LEU A 496 26.06 -4.11 -17.77
CA LEU A 496 27.38 -4.71 -17.70
C LEU A 496 28.47 -3.78 -18.25
N LYS A 497 28.18 -3.06 -19.34
CA LYS A 497 29.08 -2.05 -19.89
C LYS A 497 29.33 -0.91 -18.89
N GLU A 498 28.29 -0.39 -18.25
CA GLU A 498 28.42 0.64 -17.22
C GLU A 498 29.31 0.17 -16.05
N ALA A 499 29.07 -1.04 -15.54
CA ALA A 499 29.86 -1.62 -14.47
C ALA A 499 31.34 -1.83 -14.85
N ARG A 500 31.62 -2.26 -16.09
CA ARG A 500 32.99 -2.42 -16.61
C ARG A 500 33.70 -1.08 -16.74
N ASN A 501 33.02 -0.08 -17.28
CA ASN A 501 33.57 1.27 -17.40
C ASN A 501 33.93 1.88 -16.04
N ALA A 502 33.18 1.54 -15.00
CA ALA A 502 33.47 1.94 -13.63
C ALA A 502 34.55 1.10 -12.93
N GLY A 503 35.09 0.05 -13.58
CA GLY A 503 36.07 -0.86 -12.98
C GLY A 503 35.52 -1.68 -11.82
N LYS A 504 34.19 -1.88 -11.76
CA LYS A 504 33.51 -2.56 -10.65
C LYS A 504 33.14 -4.01 -10.93
N ILE A 505 33.45 -4.51 -12.12
CA ILE A 505 33.26 -5.90 -12.50
C ILE A 505 34.37 -6.35 -13.44
N SER A 506 34.79 -7.61 -13.29
CA SER A 506 35.81 -8.20 -14.15
C SER A 506 35.44 -8.08 -15.63
N PRO A 507 36.38 -7.66 -16.50
CA PRO A 507 36.16 -7.65 -17.95
C PRO A 507 35.80 -9.03 -18.51
N SER A 508 36.24 -10.12 -17.86
CA SER A 508 35.96 -11.50 -18.29
C SER A 508 34.60 -12.02 -17.86
N TYR A 509 33.91 -11.35 -16.92
CA TYR A 509 32.57 -11.78 -16.49
C TYR A 509 31.59 -11.75 -17.65
N LYS A 510 30.79 -12.81 -17.75
CA LYS A 510 29.66 -12.94 -18.67
C LYS A 510 28.44 -13.34 -17.84
N VAL A 511 27.30 -12.71 -18.13
CA VAL A 511 26.01 -13.14 -17.58
C VAL A 511 25.79 -14.62 -17.95
N PRO A 512 25.44 -15.50 -16.99
CA PRO A 512 25.35 -16.91 -17.28
C PRO A 512 24.23 -17.21 -18.29
N PRO A 513 24.35 -18.28 -19.10
CA PRO A 513 23.43 -18.53 -20.21
C PRO A 513 21.96 -18.64 -19.81
N ALA A 514 21.66 -19.24 -18.66
CA ALA A 514 20.28 -19.41 -18.19
C ALA A 514 19.58 -18.08 -17.87
N GLN A 515 20.33 -17.04 -17.51
CA GLN A 515 19.80 -15.71 -17.22
C GLN A 515 19.84 -14.77 -18.44
N ARG A 516 20.38 -15.22 -19.58
CA ARG A 516 20.34 -14.46 -20.84
C ARG A 516 18.97 -14.47 -21.50
N THR A 517 18.04 -15.29 -21.01
CA THR A 517 16.67 -15.42 -21.51
C THR A 517 15.62 -14.78 -20.60
N ASN A 518 16.04 -13.94 -19.64
CA ASN A 518 15.18 -13.11 -18.80
C ASN A 518 14.37 -12.11 -19.63
N THR A 519 13.25 -12.55 -20.17
CA THR A 519 12.37 -11.75 -21.03
C THR A 519 10.91 -11.83 -20.56
N PRO A 520 10.08 -10.81 -20.84
CA PRO A 520 8.66 -10.87 -20.51
C PRO A 520 7.96 -12.06 -21.18
N GLN A 521 8.44 -12.50 -22.35
CA GLN A 521 7.95 -13.68 -23.06
C GLN A 521 8.25 -14.96 -22.28
N ALA A 522 9.46 -15.11 -21.74
CA ALA A 522 9.80 -16.28 -20.93
C ALA A 522 8.90 -16.38 -19.69
N ILE A 523 8.64 -15.27 -19.00
CA ILE A 523 7.70 -15.24 -17.86
C ILE A 523 6.28 -15.58 -18.30
N ALA A 524 5.79 -14.98 -19.38
CA ALA A 524 4.46 -15.26 -19.89
C ALA A 524 4.30 -16.73 -20.30
N SER A 525 5.30 -17.32 -20.95
CA SER A 525 5.30 -18.74 -21.35
C SER A 525 5.37 -19.69 -20.15
N TRP A 526 6.19 -19.35 -19.14
CA TRP A 526 6.28 -20.12 -17.89
C TRP A 526 4.94 -20.16 -17.14
N LEU A 527 4.27 -19.01 -17.02
CA LEU A 527 3.09 -18.91 -16.17
C LEU A 527 1.76 -19.20 -16.90
N ALA A 528 1.74 -19.16 -18.24
CA ALA A 528 0.52 -19.37 -19.03
C ALA A 528 -0.26 -20.66 -18.67
N PRO A 529 0.38 -21.84 -18.50
CA PRO A 529 -0.33 -23.08 -18.16
C PRO A 529 -1.05 -23.03 -16.80
N TYR A 530 -0.64 -22.13 -15.91
CA TYR A 530 -1.07 -22.09 -14.50
C TYR A 530 -2.07 -20.97 -14.20
N ARG A 531 -2.36 -20.06 -15.15
CA ARG A 531 -3.26 -18.91 -14.93
C ARG A 531 -4.69 -19.30 -14.55
N GLY A 532 -5.19 -20.40 -15.11
CA GLY A 532 -6.56 -20.87 -14.86
C GLY A 532 -6.75 -21.61 -13.54
N SER A 533 -5.67 -21.96 -12.84
CA SER A 533 -5.71 -22.82 -11.64
C SER A 533 -5.02 -22.17 -10.44
N ILE A 534 -3.70 -21.95 -10.51
CA ILE A 534 -2.86 -21.55 -9.38
C ILE A 534 -2.65 -20.02 -9.34
N LEU A 535 -2.67 -19.38 -10.50
CA LEU A 535 -2.30 -17.96 -10.66
C LEU A 535 -3.48 -17.10 -11.16
N PRO A 536 -4.61 -17.04 -10.41
CA PRO A 536 -5.75 -16.24 -10.83
C PRO A 536 -5.38 -14.74 -10.86
N GLY A 537 -6.08 -13.98 -11.71
CA GLY A 537 -5.88 -12.52 -11.78
C GLY A 537 -6.30 -11.78 -10.51
N PHE A 538 -7.22 -12.32 -9.72
CA PHE A 538 -7.68 -11.74 -8.45
C PHE A 538 -7.69 -12.83 -7.36
N PRO A 539 -6.52 -13.23 -6.83
CA PRO A 539 -6.42 -14.36 -5.90
C PRO A 539 -7.18 -14.16 -4.60
N LEU A 540 -7.41 -12.90 -4.21
CA LEU A 540 -8.12 -12.52 -2.98
C LEU A 540 -9.49 -11.90 -3.26
N GLY A 541 -10.09 -12.22 -4.41
CA GLY A 541 -11.37 -11.65 -4.84
C GLY A 541 -11.25 -10.20 -5.33
N THR A 542 -12.39 -9.64 -5.75
CA THR A 542 -12.47 -8.27 -6.26
C THR A 542 -13.91 -7.77 -6.32
N ASP A 543 -14.09 -6.46 -6.15
CA ASP A 543 -15.36 -5.78 -6.33
C ASP A 543 -15.73 -5.57 -7.81
N PHE A 544 -14.80 -5.73 -8.75
CA PHE A 544 -15.10 -5.55 -10.18
C PHE A 544 -16.13 -6.57 -10.69
N THR A 545 -17.10 -6.11 -11.49
CA THR A 545 -18.04 -7.00 -12.18
C THR A 545 -17.34 -7.83 -13.27
N ALA A 546 -17.98 -8.88 -13.77
CA ALA A 546 -17.42 -9.68 -14.87
C ALA A 546 -17.04 -8.81 -16.11
N ILE A 547 -17.90 -7.85 -16.45
CA ILE A 547 -17.66 -6.91 -17.56
C ILE A 547 -16.52 -5.94 -17.24
N GLU A 548 -16.42 -5.43 -16.01
CA GLU A 548 -15.32 -4.56 -15.61
C GLU A 548 -13.97 -5.29 -15.63
N LYS A 549 -13.94 -6.57 -15.22
CA LYS A 549 -12.74 -7.41 -15.35
C LYS A 549 -12.30 -7.56 -16.81
N CYS A 550 -13.25 -7.67 -17.75
CA CYS A 550 -12.98 -7.70 -19.19
C CYS A 550 -12.43 -6.36 -19.71
N LEU A 551 -12.91 -5.23 -19.17
CA LEU A 551 -12.50 -3.88 -19.55
C LEU A 551 -11.08 -3.53 -19.07
N LEU A 552 -10.67 -3.97 -17.87
CA LEU A 552 -9.40 -3.56 -17.25
C LEU A 552 -8.15 -3.78 -18.16
N PRO A 553 -7.96 -4.96 -18.80
CA PRO A 553 -6.85 -5.16 -19.73
C PRO A 553 -6.92 -4.23 -20.95
N ALA A 554 -8.12 -4.05 -21.53
CA ALA A 554 -8.32 -3.20 -22.69
C ALA A 554 -8.03 -1.73 -22.37
N LEU A 555 -8.46 -1.24 -21.20
CA LEU A 555 -8.15 0.11 -20.71
C LEU A 555 -6.64 0.30 -20.50
N SER A 556 -5.94 -0.71 -19.98
CA SER A 556 -4.48 -0.69 -19.82
C SER A 556 -3.76 -0.58 -21.16
N VAL A 557 -4.18 -1.35 -22.17
CA VAL A 557 -3.63 -1.27 -23.53
C VAL A 557 -3.89 0.09 -24.15
N LEU A 558 -5.11 0.61 -23.99
CA LEU A 558 -5.49 1.91 -24.54
C LEU A 558 -4.68 3.06 -23.91
N ARG A 559 -4.50 3.03 -22.58
CA ARG A 559 -3.67 3.99 -21.85
C ARG A 559 -2.20 3.94 -22.30
N LYS A 560 -1.66 2.76 -22.62
CA LYS A 560 -0.30 2.63 -23.18
C LYS A 560 -0.19 3.16 -24.61
N ALA A 561 -1.29 3.17 -25.36
CA ALA A 561 -1.35 3.73 -26.72
C ALA A 561 -1.59 5.24 -26.73
N GLU A 562 -2.00 5.82 -25.61
CA GLU A 562 -2.23 7.26 -25.46
C GLU A 562 -0.95 8.05 -25.76
N GLY A 563 -1.07 9.11 -26.57
CA GLY A 563 0.07 9.88 -27.06
C GLY A 563 0.92 9.18 -28.13
N ASN A 564 0.59 7.95 -28.54
CA ASN A 564 1.26 7.21 -29.62
C ASN A 564 0.29 6.97 -30.79
N THR A 565 0.34 7.83 -31.80
CA THR A 565 -0.55 7.79 -32.97
C THR A 565 -0.51 6.44 -33.70
N ARG A 566 0.68 5.82 -33.83
CA ARG A 566 0.80 4.52 -34.50
C ARG A 566 0.12 3.41 -33.73
N ALA A 567 0.30 3.38 -32.40
CA ALA A 567 -0.36 2.41 -31.54
C ALA A 567 -1.88 2.60 -31.53
N LEU A 568 -2.36 3.84 -31.52
CA LEU A 568 -3.79 4.15 -31.59
C LEU A 568 -4.41 3.72 -32.92
N ILE A 569 -3.74 4.00 -34.05
CA ILE A 569 -4.17 3.52 -35.37
C ILE A 569 -4.22 1.99 -35.41
N ALA A 570 -3.23 1.31 -34.84
CA ALA A 570 -3.22 -0.15 -34.77
C ALA A 570 -4.41 -0.71 -34.00
N LEU A 571 -4.82 -0.07 -32.88
CA LEU A 571 -6.03 -0.45 -32.16
C LEU A 571 -7.29 -0.21 -33.01
N ILE A 572 -7.40 0.94 -33.67
CA ILE A 572 -8.55 1.21 -34.56
C ILE A 572 -8.63 0.18 -35.69
N LEU A 573 -7.51 -0.19 -36.31
CA LEU A 573 -7.49 -1.26 -37.33
C LEU A 573 -7.88 -2.62 -36.73
N ALA A 574 -7.41 -2.93 -35.52
CA ALA A 574 -7.78 -4.16 -34.80
C ALA A 574 -9.29 -4.24 -34.52
N SER A 575 -10.01 -3.11 -34.43
CA SER A 575 -11.46 -3.09 -34.26
C SER A 575 -12.23 -3.62 -35.48
N VAL A 576 -11.57 -3.75 -36.63
CA VAL A 576 -12.14 -4.31 -37.87
C VAL A 576 -11.50 -5.65 -38.20
N MET A 577 -10.17 -5.75 -38.04
CA MET A 577 -9.40 -6.92 -38.47
C MET A 577 -9.51 -8.12 -37.51
N ASN A 578 -9.67 -7.88 -36.21
CA ASN A 578 -9.77 -8.96 -35.23
C ASN A 578 -11.23 -9.37 -35.01
N PRO A 579 -11.50 -10.65 -34.67
CA PRO A 579 -12.85 -11.09 -34.33
C PRO A 579 -13.35 -10.40 -33.05
N PRO A 580 -14.65 -10.08 -32.93
CA PRO A 580 -15.24 -9.47 -31.74
C PRO A 580 -14.94 -10.24 -30.46
N SER A 581 -14.76 -9.54 -29.34
CA SER A 581 -14.73 -10.20 -28.03
C SER A 581 -16.15 -10.70 -27.66
N PRO A 582 -16.32 -11.87 -27.02
CA PRO A 582 -17.65 -12.36 -26.62
C PRO A 582 -18.46 -11.34 -25.79
N ALA A 583 -17.78 -10.59 -24.91
CA ALA A 583 -18.38 -9.56 -24.06
C ALA A 583 -18.24 -8.14 -24.65
N GLU A 584 -17.93 -7.98 -25.94
CA GLU A 584 -17.69 -6.67 -26.54
C GLU A 584 -18.92 -5.75 -26.44
N GLY A 585 -20.11 -6.25 -26.77
CA GLY A 585 -21.33 -5.43 -26.72
C GLY A 585 -21.61 -4.88 -25.32
N GLU A 586 -21.63 -5.77 -24.32
CA GLU A 586 -21.85 -5.41 -22.91
C GLU A 586 -20.73 -4.49 -22.37
N ALA A 587 -19.48 -4.71 -22.77
CA ALA A 587 -18.36 -3.86 -22.38
C ALA A 587 -18.46 -2.45 -22.98
N MET A 588 -18.90 -2.33 -24.23
CA MET A 588 -19.13 -1.05 -24.88
C MET A 588 -20.31 -0.32 -24.24
N GLU A 589 -21.42 -1.02 -23.96
CA GLU A 589 -22.58 -0.47 -23.25
C GLU A 589 -22.22 0.02 -21.84
N ARG A 590 -21.44 -0.77 -21.08
CA ARG A 590 -20.92 -0.39 -19.77
C ARG A 590 -20.07 0.88 -19.81
N MET A 591 -19.41 1.16 -20.94
CA MET A 591 -18.63 2.38 -21.17
C MET A 591 -19.47 3.51 -21.79
N GLY A 592 -20.78 3.34 -21.92
CA GLY A 592 -21.70 4.33 -22.47
C GLY A 592 -21.56 4.52 -23.98
N PHE A 593 -21.13 3.48 -24.70
CA PHE A 593 -21.10 3.42 -26.16
C PHE A 593 -22.16 2.46 -26.69
N GLU A 594 -22.48 2.58 -27.98
CA GLU A 594 -23.38 1.66 -28.66
C GLU A 594 -22.83 0.22 -28.63
N PRO A 595 -23.64 -0.81 -28.31
CA PRO A 595 -23.17 -2.20 -28.23
C PRO A 595 -22.66 -2.73 -29.58
N ALA A 596 -23.40 -2.44 -30.65
CA ALA A 596 -23.06 -2.84 -32.01
C ALA A 596 -22.17 -1.80 -32.72
N PRO A 597 -21.19 -2.23 -33.54
CA PRO A 597 -20.33 -1.30 -34.27
C PRO A 597 -21.12 -0.48 -35.31
N ARG A 598 -20.75 0.79 -35.52
CA ARG A 598 -21.40 1.69 -36.48
C ARG A 598 -20.36 2.41 -37.34
N ILE A 599 -20.70 2.69 -38.60
CA ILE A 599 -19.82 3.41 -39.55
C ILE A 599 -19.46 4.82 -39.05
N ALA A 600 -20.32 5.45 -38.24
CA ALA A 600 -20.11 6.79 -37.69
C ALA A 600 -19.77 6.80 -36.18
N GLU A 601 -19.19 5.74 -35.61
CA GLU A 601 -18.83 5.72 -34.19
C GLU A 601 -17.56 6.57 -33.88
N PRO A 602 -17.47 7.18 -32.67
CA PRO A 602 -16.30 7.95 -32.27
C PRO A 602 -14.99 7.15 -32.31
N LEU A 603 -13.86 7.79 -32.62
CA LEU A 603 -12.55 7.13 -32.66
C LEU A 603 -12.18 6.42 -31.34
N GLN A 604 -12.61 6.98 -30.21
CA GLN A 604 -12.42 6.39 -28.88
C GLN A 604 -13.16 5.05 -28.74
N ALA A 605 -14.39 4.96 -29.27
CA ALA A 605 -15.17 3.72 -29.28
C ALA A 605 -14.48 2.65 -30.14
N ARG A 606 -13.98 3.03 -31.33
CA ARG A 606 -13.21 2.12 -32.19
C ARG A 606 -11.94 1.63 -31.52
N ALA A 607 -11.18 2.54 -30.91
CA ALA A 607 -9.94 2.19 -30.22
C ALA A 607 -10.20 1.25 -29.03
N LEU A 608 -11.29 1.46 -28.28
CA LEU A 608 -11.70 0.58 -27.19
C LEU A 608 -12.11 -0.82 -27.70
N ARG A 609 -12.92 -0.92 -28.76
CA ARG A 609 -13.22 -2.22 -29.41
C ARG A 609 -11.95 -2.91 -29.87
N GLY A 610 -11.06 -2.17 -30.51
CA GLY A 610 -9.74 -2.64 -30.92
C GLY A 610 -8.93 -3.23 -29.76
N ALA A 611 -8.91 -2.54 -28.63
CA ALA A 611 -8.24 -3.00 -27.43
C ALA A 611 -8.90 -4.26 -26.85
N LEU A 612 -10.23 -4.31 -26.75
CA LEU A 612 -10.99 -5.50 -26.30
C LEU A 612 -10.67 -6.74 -27.16
N ARG A 613 -10.70 -6.57 -28.49
CA ARG A 613 -10.40 -7.66 -29.44
C ARG A 613 -8.94 -8.10 -29.44
N THR A 614 -8.03 -7.17 -29.14
CA THR A 614 -6.60 -7.48 -28.98
C THR A 614 -6.36 -8.28 -27.70
N CYS A 615 -7.00 -7.91 -26.59
CA CYS A 615 -6.85 -8.58 -25.31
C CYS A 615 -7.44 -10.01 -25.30
N ARG A 616 -8.44 -10.30 -26.15
CA ARG A 616 -9.00 -11.65 -26.34
C ARG A 616 -7.91 -12.69 -26.65
N ARG A 617 -6.86 -12.32 -27.40
CA ARG A 617 -5.76 -13.24 -27.74
C ARG A 617 -4.82 -13.55 -26.59
N SER A 618 -4.85 -12.79 -25.50
CA SER A 618 -4.01 -12.98 -24.31
C SER A 618 -4.71 -13.72 -23.17
N ALA A 619 -6.01 -13.98 -23.32
CA ALA A 619 -6.87 -14.64 -22.33
C ALA A 619 -7.24 -16.08 -22.72
N VAL A 620 -6.59 -16.63 -23.75
CA VAL A 620 -6.65 -18.06 -24.14
C VAL A 620 -5.33 -18.71 -23.78
#